data_AF-A0A433QAG8-F1
#
_entry.id   AF-A0A433QAG8-F1
#
_cell.length_a   1.000
_cell.length_b   1.000
_cell.length_c   1.000
_cell.angle_alpha   90.00
_cell.angle_beta   90.00
_cell.angle_gamma   90.00
#
_symmetry.space_group_name_H-M   'P 1'
#
loop_
_entity.id
_entity.type
_entity.pdbx_description
1 polymer ?
#
loop_
_entity_poly.entity_id
_entity_poly.type
_entity_poly.pdbx_seq_one_letter_code
_entity_poly.pdbx_strand_id
1 'polypeptide(L)'
;MLSNGFTTSFRFIPHENYYTGLLAWTGDDELNRIMRSRAKELGYTLNEYGLRRRIKTETGEETPGEKIPINSEEDVFKKLGMPYMEPHERNLRGVVKKKYLMYEE
;
A
#
# COMPACT_ATOMS: atom_id res chain seq x y z
N MET A 1 -8.00 -20.17 -21.41
CA MET A 1 -6.56 -20.34 -21.69
C MET A 1 -6.23 -19.51 -22.91
N LEU A 2 -5.29 -18.56 -22.80
CA LEU A 2 -4.69 -17.97 -24.00
C LEU A 2 -3.65 -18.98 -24.53
N SER A 3 -3.63 -19.18 -25.84
CA SER A 3 -3.09 -20.35 -26.55
C SER A 3 -1.59 -20.66 -26.40
N ASN A 4 -0.85 -19.93 -25.55
CA ASN A 4 0.62 -19.96 -25.50
C ASN A 4 1.22 -20.38 -24.13
N GLY A 5 0.44 -21.01 -23.24
CA GLY A 5 0.98 -21.55 -21.98
C GLY A 5 1.28 -20.53 -20.87
N PHE A 6 0.89 -19.27 -21.06
CA PHE A 6 0.96 -18.24 -20.01
C PHE A 6 -0.29 -18.29 -19.12
N THR A 7 -0.07 -18.24 -17.81
CA THR A 7 -1.14 -17.95 -16.85
C THR A 7 -1.26 -16.43 -16.70
N THR A 8 -2.45 -15.90 -16.99
CA THR A 8 -2.74 -14.47 -16.86
C THR A 8 -3.69 -14.26 -15.71
N SER A 9 -3.39 -13.25 -14.88
CA SER A 9 -4.26 -12.79 -13.81
C SER A 9 -4.76 -11.40 -14.12
N PHE A 10 -6.04 -11.15 -13.83
CA PHE A 10 -6.67 -9.84 -13.99
C PHE A 10 -7.31 -9.43 -12.66
N ARG A 11 -7.33 -8.13 -12.38
CA ARG A 11 -8.14 -7.55 -11.30
C ARG A 11 -8.88 -6.33 -11.80
N PHE A 12 -10.11 -6.20 -11.34
CA PHE A 12 -10.94 -5.03 -11.58
C PHE A 12 -10.86 -4.15 -10.33
N ILE A 13 -10.45 -2.91 -10.52
CA ILE A 13 -10.25 -1.95 -9.44
C ILE A 13 -11.03 -0.69 -9.81
N PRO A 14 -11.88 -0.15 -8.90
CA PRO A 14 -12.52 1.14 -9.12
C PRO A 14 -11.48 2.21 -9.44
N HIS A 15 -11.79 3.13 -10.36
CA HIS A 15 -10.84 4.15 -10.82
C HIS A 15 -10.24 4.96 -9.65
N GLU A 16 -11.05 5.27 -8.65
CA GLU A 16 -10.64 5.97 -7.41
C GLU A 16 -9.63 5.19 -6.53
N ASN A 17 -9.37 3.92 -6.83
CA ASN A 17 -8.46 3.03 -6.10
C ASN A 17 -7.24 2.65 -6.96
N TYR A 18 -7.11 3.23 -8.15
CA TYR A 18 -6.12 2.82 -9.15
C TYR A 18 -4.70 2.78 -8.57
N TYR A 19 -4.25 3.86 -7.92
CA TYR A 19 -2.89 3.96 -7.40
C TYR A 19 -2.60 3.00 -6.24
N THR A 20 -3.55 2.84 -5.30
CA THR A 20 -3.37 1.88 -4.19
C THR A 20 -3.43 0.43 -4.67
N GLY A 21 -4.25 0.16 -5.68
CA GLY A 21 -4.35 -1.13 -6.33
C GLY A 21 -3.09 -1.50 -7.10
N LEU A 22 -2.55 -0.53 -7.86
CA LEU A 22 -1.30 -0.67 -8.60
C LEU A 22 -0.13 -0.92 -7.66
N LEU A 23 -0.03 -0.17 -6.56
CA LEU A 23 1.01 -0.36 -5.54
C LEU A 23 0.96 -1.75 -4.90
N ALA A 24 -0.24 -2.21 -4.54
CA ALA A 24 -0.43 -3.54 -3.95
C ALA A 24 0.01 -4.68 -4.89
N TRP A 25 0.03 -4.44 -6.21
CA TRP A 25 0.41 -5.41 -7.23
C TRP A 25 1.84 -5.29 -7.74
N THR A 26 2.43 -4.10 -7.69
CA THR A 26 3.78 -3.82 -8.18
C THR A 26 4.83 -3.95 -7.08
N GLY A 27 4.45 -3.78 -5.81
CA GLY A 27 5.30 -4.08 -4.67
C GLY A 27 5.32 -5.57 -4.35
N ASP A 28 6.42 -6.04 -3.78
CA ASP A 28 6.44 -7.37 -3.18
C ASP A 28 5.64 -7.41 -1.86
N ASP A 29 5.40 -8.63 -1.38
CA ASP A 29 4.64 -8.84 -0.14
C ASP A 29 5.27 -8.13 1.07
N GLU A 30 6.60 -7.96 1.07
CA GLU A 30 7.34 -7.33 2.15
C GLU A 30 7.13 -5.81 2.17
N LEU A 31 7.26 -5.13 1.03
CA LEU A 31 6.95 -3.71 0.92
C LEU A 31 5.49 -3.45 1.31
N ASN A 32 4.56 -4.28 0.81
CA ASN A 32 3.15 -4.19 1.15
C ASN A 32 2.91 -4.33 2.66
N ARG A 33 3.63 -5.23 3.34
CA ARG A 33 3.57 -5.41 4.79
C ARG A 33 4.10 -4.18 5.54
N ILE A 34 5.24 -3.63 5.13
CA ILE A 34 5.85 -2.44 5.72
C ILE A 34 4.90 -1.23 5.60
N MET A 35 4.41 -0.94 4.39
CA MET A 35 3.49 0.17 4.15
C MET A 35 2.22 0.06 4.98
N ARG A 36 1.65 -1.15 5.12
CA ARG A 36 0.47 -1.38 5.96
C ARG A 36 0.76 -1.22 7.44
N SER A 37 1.92 -1.65 7.92
CA SER A 37 2.35 -1.43 9.30
C SER A 37 2.48 0.07 9.59
N ARG A 38 3.16 0.79 8.69
CA ARG A 38 3.32 2.24 8.80
C ARG A 38 2.00 2.98 8.77
N ALA A 39 1.07 2.57 7.89
CA ALA A 39 -0.27 3.12 7.87
C ALA A 39 -0.97 2.99 9.24
N LYS A 40 -0.85 1.82 9.89
CA LYS A 40 -1.44 1.57 11.20
C LYS A 40 -0.85 2.46 12.30
N GLU A 41 0.47 2.63 12.32
CA GLU A 41 1.16 3.54 13.26
C GLU A 41 0.65 4.98 13.14
N LEU A 42 0.32 5.41 11.91
CA LEU A 42 -0.20 6.74 11.61
C LEU A 42 -1.73 6.87 11.76
N GLY A 43 -2.42 5.83 12.27
CA GLY A 43 -3.87 5.86 12.44
C GLY A 43 -4.64 5.70 11.14
N TYR A 44 -4.06 5.02 10.16
CA TYR A 44 -4.68 4.68 8.88
C TYR A 44 -4.81 3.16 8.67
N THR A 45 -5.64 2.79 7.70
CA THR A 45 -5.69 1.45 7.13
C THR A 45 -5.42 1.57 5.63
N LEU A 46 -4.38 0.89 5.15
CA LEU A 46 -4.03 0.83 3.73
C LEU A 46 -4.34 -0.56 3.17
N ASN A 47 -5.02 -0.61 2.02
CA ASN A 47 -5.21 -1.83 1.23
C ASN A 47 -5.28 -1.50 -0.28
N GLU A 48 -5.53 -2.50 -1.12
CA GLU A 48 -5.65 -2.34 -2.58
C GLU A 48 -6.83 -1.41 -2.99
N TYR A 49 -7.78 -1.17 -2.09
CA TYR A 49 -8.96 -0.33 -2.29
C TYR A 49 -8.84 1.06 -1.64
N GLY A 50 -7.66 1.45 -1.16
CA GLY A 50 -7.40 2.81 -0.71
C GLY A 50 -6.68 2.91 0.63
N LEU A 51 -6.39 4.16 0.99
CA LEU A 51 -5.95 4.57 2.32
C LEU A 51 -7.14 5.20 3.05
N ARG A 52 -7.46 4.71 4.25
CA ARG A 52 -8.59 5.18 5.06
C ARG A 52 -8.16 5.56 6.47
N ARG A 53 -8.80 6.54 7.08
CA ARG A 53 -8.66 6.80 8.51
C ARG A 53 -9.08 5.57 9.30
N ARG A 54 -8.36 5.25 10.35
CA ARG A 54 -8.75 4.23 11.31
C ARG A 54 -9.58 4.90 12.40
N ILE A 55 -10.81 4.44 12.57
CA ILE A 55 -11.72 4.95 13.60
C ILE A 55 -12.00 3.83 14.62
N LYS A 56 -12.28 4.21 15.86
CA LYS A 56 -12.76 3.29 16.90
C LYS A 56 -14.26 3.52 17.08
N THR A 57 -15.03 2.44 17.04
CA THR A 57 -16.46 2.47 17.34
C THR A 57 -16.68 2.59 18.85
N GLU A 58 -17.92 2.83 19.25
CA GLU A 58 -18.33 2.82 20.66
C GLU A 58 -18.08 1.46 21.34
N THR A 59 -18.10 0.37 20.56
CA THR A 59 -17.78 -1.00 21.03
C THR A 59 -16.27 -1.25 21.17
N GLY A 60 -15.42 -0.27 20.83
CA GLY A 60 -13.97 -0.39 20.85
C GLY A 60 -13.36 -1.08 19.62
N GLU A 61 -14.19 -1.45 18.64
CA GLU A 61 -13.74 -2.09 17.40
C GLU A 61 -13.12 -1.07 16.44
N GLU A 62 -12.01 -1.46 15.81
CA GLU A 62 -11.36 -0.62 14.81
C GLU A 62 -11.95 -0.85 13.43
N THR A 63 -12.50 0.21 12.83
CA THR A 63 -13.12 0.14 11.51
C THR A 63 -12.51 1.17 10.55
N PRO A 64 -12.55 0.93 9.22
CA PRO A 64 -12.14 1.91 8.24
C PRO A 64 -13.15 3.06 8.16
N GLY A 65 -12.69 4.28 8.42
CA GLY A 65 -13.47 5.50 8.29
C GLY A 65 -13.31 6.16 6.91
N GLU A 66 -13.19 7.49 6.94
CA GLU A 66 -13.05 8.34 5.76
C GLU A 66 -11.89 7.89 4.86
N LYS A 67 -12.14 7.88 3.55
CA LYS A 67 -11.13 7.60 2.54
C LYS A 67 -10.28 8.83 2.28
N ILE A 68 -8.97 8.65 2.34
CA ILE A 68 -8.00 9.69 2.01
C ILE A 68 -7.88 9.79 0.47
N PRO A 69 -8.02 10.98 -0.13
CA PRO A 69 -7.78 11.17 -1.55
C PRO A 69 -6.33 10.84 -1.92
N ILE A 70 -6.15 10.03 -2.96
CA ILE A 70 -4.87 9.60 -3.52
C ILE A 70 -4.92 9.85 -5.02
N ASN A 71 -4.01 10.67 -5.54
CA ASN A 71 -3.95 11.03 -6.95
C ASN A 71 -2.68 10.52 -7.65
N SER A 72 -1.81 9.81 -6.93
CA SER A 72 -0.57 9.23 -7.44
C SER A 72 -0.08 8.10 -6.53
N GLU A 73 0.90 7.31 -6.97
CA GLU A 73 1.57 6.35 -6.08
C GLU A 73 2.38 7.10 -5.02
N GLU A 74 3.05 8.19 -5.42
CA GLU A 74 3.84 9.11 -4.61
C GLU A 74 3.04 9.69 -3.44
N ASP A 75 1.76 10.01 -3.65
CA ASP A 75 0.86 10.47 -2.60
C ASP A 75 0.75 9.44 -1.46
N VAL A 76 0.73 8.13 -1.78
CA VAL A 76 0.69 7.09 -0.76
C VAL A 76 1.96 7.13 0.08
N PHE A 77 3.14 7.13 -0.55
CA PHE A 77 4.42 7.22 0.16
C PHE A 77 4.51 8.47 1.02
N LYS A 78 4.10 9.63 0.48
CA LYS A 78 4.07 10.91 1.20
C LYS A 78 3.15 10.86 2.42
N LYS A 79 1.96 10.27 2.31
CA LYS A 79 1.02 10.11 3.44
C LYS A 79 1.56 9.16 4.51
N LEU A 80 2.42 8.21 4.14
CA LEU A 80 3.09 7.30 5.06
C LEU A 80 4.40 7.86 5.64
N GLY A 81 4.85 9.02 5.18
CA GLY A 81 6.15 9.59 5.56
C GLY A 81 7.33 8.74 5.08
N MET A 82 7.19 8.10 3.92
CA MET A 82 8.21 7.23 3.32
C MET A 82 8.77 7.90 2.06
N PRO A 83 10.06 7.68 1.74
CA PRO A 83 10.59 8.07 0.43
C PRO A 83 9.89 7.27 -0.67
N TYR A 84 9.61 7.92 -1.80
CA TYR A 84 9.06 7.24 -2.97
C TYR A 84 10.04 6.17 -3.47
N MET A 85 9.49 5.03 -3.90
CA MET A 85 10.26 3.93 -4.50
C MET A 85 9.71 3.63 -5.89
N GLU A 86 10.59 3.65 -6.87
CA GLU A 86 10.28 3.26 -8.24
C GLU A 86 9.96 1.76 -8.31
N PRO A 87 9.14 1.27 -9.25
CA PRO A 87 8.73 -0.14 -9.32
C PRO A 87 9.89 -1.15 -9.26
N HIS A 88 11.03 -0.85 -9.89
CA HIS A 88 12.20 -1.71 -9.91
C HIS A 88 12.97 -1.76 -8.57
N GLU A 89 12.67 -0.85 -7.63
CA GLU A 89 13.26 -0.80 -6.29
C GLU A 89 12.44 -1.56 -5.24
N ARG A 90 11.19 -1.95 -5.59
CA ARG A 90 10.17 -2.51 -4.68
C ARG A 90 10.33 -4.01 -4.37
N ASN A 91 11.51 -4.57 -4.61
CA ASN A 91 11.86 -5.95 -4.26
C ASN A 91 12.68 -5.96 -2.96
N LEU A 92 11.99 -6.14 -1.83
CA LEU A 92 12.54 -6.06 -0.48
C LEU A 92 12.70 -7.43 0.17
N ARG A 93 12.20 -8.50 -0.44
CA ARG A 93 12.32 -9.86 0.06
C ARG A 93 13.80 -10.24 0.27
N GLY A 94 14.15 -10.54 1.52
CA GLY A 94 15.51 -10.92 1.90
C GLY A 94 16.52 -9.77 1.93
N VAL A 95 16.09 -8.52 1.74
CA VAL A 95 16.98 -7.36 1.80
C VAL A 95 16.84 -6.63 3.14
N VAL A 96 17.91 -6.61 3.94
CA VAL A 96 18.01 -5.77 5.14
C VAL A 96 18.37 -4.34 4.71
N LYS A 97 17.44 -3.60 4.09
CA LYS A 97 17.71 -2.19 3.72
C LYS A 97 17.35 -1.26 4.87
N LYS A 98 18.35 -0.92 5.70
CA LYS A 98 18.25 0.22 6.64
C LYS A 98 17.73 1.48 5.92
N LYS A 99 18.17 1.76 4.69
CA LYS A 99 17.80 2.97 3.91
C LYS A 99 16.28 3.26 3.82
N TYR A 100 15.40 2.25 3.87
CA TYR A 100 13.95 2.42 3.74
C TYR A 100 13.17 2.08 5.01
N LEU A 101 13.87 1.60 6.06
CA LEU A 101 13.32 1.28 7.39
C LEU A 101 13.71 2.32 8.45
N MET A 102 14.60 3.26 8.10
CA MET A 102 15.00 4.35 8.97
C MET A 102 13.95 5.44 8.82
N TYR A 103 12.96 5.40 9.70
CA TYR A 103 12.10 6.54 9.97
C TYR A 103 13.02 7.61 10.58
N GLU A 104 13.32 8.67 9.84
CA GLU A 104 14.02 9.82 10.44
C GLU A 104 13.18 10.32 11.62
N GLU A 105 13.81 10.36 12.80
CA GLU A 105 13.32 11.05 14.01
C GLU A 105 13.34 12.57 13.81
#